data_AF-A0A246DWU6-F1
#
_entry.id   AF-A0A246DWU6-F1
#
_cell.length_a   1.000
_cell.length_b   1.000
_cell.length_c   1.000
_cell.angle_alpha   90.00
_cell.angle_beta   90.00
_cell.angle_gamma   90.00
#
_symmetry.space_group_name_H-M   'P 1'
#
loop_
_entity.id
_entity.type
_entity.pdbx_description
1 polymer ?
#
loop_
_entity_poly.entity_id
_entity_poly.type
_entity_poly.pdbx_seq_one_letter_code
_entity_poly.pdbx_strand_id
1 'polypeptide(L)'
;MTDELMNAILAMNAYDFGASKALDGTQHMQIGNWTITNIAPPNDHNFSAVAYVNGSNYEISYRGTTDVLGTNFFNGDLWNGWTIGSGSDEAADVNSAISFYQSVLQTVTANGGTSANITLTGHSLGGGLTGLVGTIYGVKGYLFDNMPFELAAANAYTDSIPGSAYNPDLAAFIYGGSTPTPNDESKLSAYATIGEALTPLRTTGGQTLPVTGLDSGATDELNSVQLHSMALAAMLVYASDNGITDWSARLISCRSSGMMTWRLRPALEPTRRKLGQLQPRYRK
;
A
#
# COMPACT_ATOMS: atom_id res chain seq x y z
N MET A 1 12.52 -13.42 -2.29
CA MET A 1 11.47 -12.45 -1.94
C MET A 1 11.20 -11.67 -3.20
N THR A 2 9.93 -11.60 -3.62
CA THR A 2 9.50 -10.83 -4.79
C THR A 2 9.53 -9.34 -4.48
N ASP A 3 9.44 -8.49 -5.51
CA ASP A 3 9.33 -7.05 -5.30
C ASP A 3 8.01 -6.71 -4.59
N GLU A 4 6.93 -7.39 -4.96
CA GLU A 4 5.58 -7.27 -4.41
C GLU A 4 5.57 -7.49 -2.90
N LEU A 5 6.16 -8.59 -2.44
CA LEU A 5 6.22 -8.92 -1.01
C LEU A 5 7.09 -7.92 -0.25
N MET A 6 8.23 -7.51 -0.80
CA MET A 6 9.08 -6.51 -0.14
C MET A 6 8.32 -5.18 -0.02
N ASN A 7 7.64 -4.75 -1.08
CA ASN A 7 6.85 -3.52 -1.09
C ASN A 7 5.65 -3.56 -0.14
N ALA A 8 5.02 -4.73 0.03
CA ALA A 8 4.00 -4.94 1.04
C ALA A 8 4.57 -4.81 2.47
N ILE A 9 5.77 -5.35 2.72
CA ILE A 9 6.44 -5.22 4.03
C ILE A 9 6.81 -3.75 4.31
N LEU A 10 7.31 -3.01 3.31
CA LEU A 10 7.67 -1.60 3.47
C LEU A 10 6.44 -0.71 3.65
N ALA A 11 5.33 -0.99 2.94
CA ALA A 11 4.03 -0.36 3.17
C ALA A 11 3.49 -0.61 4.59
N MET A 12 3.62 -1.84 5.09
CA MET A 12 3.26 -2.17 6.47
C MET A 12 4.14 -1.39 7.47
N ASN A 13 5.45 -1.30 7.22
CA ASN A 13 6.37 -0.59 8.10
C ASN A 13 6.08 0.92 8.19
N ALA A 14 5.62 1.57 7.12
CA ALA A 14 5.26 2.98 7.15
C ALA A 14 4.15 3.32 8.17
N TYR A 15 3.28 2.36 8.52
CA TYR A 15 2.28 2.54 9.57
C TYR A 15 2.89 2.62 10.98
N ASP A 16 4.06 2.03 11.21
CA ASP A 16 4.76 2.05 12.51
C ASP A 16 5.48 3.38 12.79
N PHE A 17 5.45 4.35 11.86
CA PHE A 17 5.98 5.70 12.06
C PHE A 17 4.90 6.74 12.41
N GLY A 18 3.63 6.34 12.49
CA GLY A 18 2.49 7.23 12.75
C GLY A 18 2.02 7.32 14.20
N ALA A 19 1.04 8.21 14.45
CA ALA A 19 0.23 8.17 15.66
C ALA A 19 -0.52 6.83 15.71
N SER A 20 -0.39 6.06 16.79
CA SER A 20 -0.87 4.65 16.95
C SER A 20 0.07 3.55 16.42
N LYS A 21 1.38 3.81 16.35
CA LYS A 21 2.38 2.78 16.05
C LYS A 21 2.25 1.55 16.97
N ALA A 22 2.17 0.36 16.38
CA ALA A 22 2.19 -0.89 17.13
C ALA A 22 3.61 -1.26 17.57
N LEU A 23 4.60 -0.85 16.77
CA LEU A 23 6.02 -1.00 17.04
C LEU A 23 6.71 0.37 17.01
N ASP A 24 7.77 0.54 17.81
CA ASP A 24 8.59 1.74 17.72
C ASP A 24 9.53 1.67 16.50
N GLY A 25 9.04 2.08 15.33
CA GLY A 25 9.79 2.06 14.07
C GLY A 25 11.13 2.81 14.12
N THR A 26 11.33 3.69 15.10
CA THR A 26 12.59 4.43 15.30
C THR A 26 13.75 3.57 15.81
N GLN A 27 13.48 2.38 16.37
CA GLN A 27 14.52 1.48 16.89
C GLN A 27 15.11 0.56 15.81
N HIS A 28 14.44 0.45 14.66
CA HIS A 28 14.83 -0.43 13.57
C HIS A 28 14.87 0.35 12.26
N MET A 29 16.03 0.95 11.99
CA MET A 29 16.28 1.74 10.77
C MET A 29 16.55 0.87 9.53
N GLN A 30 16.40 -0.45 9.63
CA GLN A 30 16.75 -1.40 8.58
C GLN A 30 15.75 -2.55 8.50
N ILE A 31 15.30 -2.87 7.28
CA ILE A 31 14.47 -4.03 6.95
C ILE A 31 15.15 -4.82 5.84
N GLY A 32 15.71 -5.98 6.18
CA GLY A 32 16.57 -6.72 5.26
C GLY A 32 17.76 -5.88 4.82
N ASN A 33 17.88 -5.59 3.53
CA ASN A 33 18.94 -4.73 2.97
C ASN A 33 18.52 -3.26 2.78
N TRP A 34 17.28 -2.93 3.14
CA TRP A 34 16.74 -1.58 3.02
C TRP A 34 16.99 -0.78 4.28
N THR A 35 17.61 0.38 4.16
CA THR A 35 17.89 1.30 5.26
C THR A 35 17.06 2.57 5.11
N ILE A 36 16.44 3.03 6.18
CA ILE A 36 15.68 4.29 6.18
C ILE A 36 16.64 5.48 6.03
N THR A 37 16.35 6.37 5.09
CA THR A 37 17.15 7.57 4.81
C THR A 37 16.42 8.86 5.10
N ASN A 38 15.09 8.87 4.96
CA ASN A 38 14.27 10.05 5.20
C ASN A 38 12.90 9.62 5.76
N ILE A 39 12.35 10.44 6.65
CA ILE A 39 11.03 10.24 7.24
C ILE A 39 10.30 11.59 7.17
N ALA A 40 9.15 11.62 6.51
CA ALA A 40 8.17 12.69 6.71
C ALA A 40 7.29 12.28 7.90
N PRO A 41 7.45 12.91 9.08
CA PRO A 41 6.61 12.60 10.24
C PRO A 41 5.16 13.00 9.96
N PRO A 42 4.19 12.42 10.69
CA PRO A 42 2.79 12.86 10.64
C PRO A 42 2.68 14.39 10.76
N ASN A 43 2.11 15.03 9.76
CA ASN A 43 1.74 16.44 9.82
C ASN A 43 0.31 16.61 10.40
N ASP A 44 -0.18 17.85 10.47
CA ASP A 44 -1.53 18.17 10.99
C ASP A 44 -2.69 17.52 10.21
N HIS A 45 -2.39 16.92 9.04
CA HIS A 45 -3.33 16.26 8.13
C HIS A 45 -3.11 14.74 8.09
N ASN A 46 -2.28 14.20 8.99
CA ASN A 46 -1.93 12.77 9.12
C ASN A 46 -1.12 12.15 7.95
N PHE A 47 -0.64 12.95 6.99
CA PHE A 47 0.34 12.49 6.00
C PHE A 47 1.65 12.07 6.68
N SER A 48 2.16 10.91 6.31
CA SER A 48 3.52 10.48 6.67
C SER A 48 4.09 9.61 5.55
N ALA A 49 5.40 9.64 5.40
CA ALA A 49 6.11 8.84 4.41
C ALA A 49 7.48 8.43 4.92
N VAL A 50 7.99 7.30 4.41
CA VAL A 50 9.31 6.78 4.73
C VAL A 50 10.04 6.48 3.43
N ALA A 51 11.28 6.97 3.31
CA ALA A 51 12.17 6.64 2.22
C ALA A 51 13.22 5.62 2.68
N TYR A 52 13.44 4.60 1.86
CA TYR A 52 14.43 3.55 2.08
C TYR A 52 15.45 3.53 0.94
N VAL A 53 16.65 3.05 1.23
CA VAL A 53 17.70 2.83 0.23
C VAL A 53 18.28 1.41 0.34
N ASN A 54 18.56 0.81 -0.81
CA ASN A 54 19.32 -0.44 -0.94
C ASN A 54 20.22 -0.35 -2.18
N GLY A 55 21.49 -0.03 -1.96
CA GLY A 55 22.43 0.26 -3.06
C GLY A 55 22.00 1.52 -3.82
N SER A 56 21.75 1.38 -5.13
CA SER A 56 21.27 2.48 -5.98
C SER A 56 19.74 2.56 -6.06
N ASN A 57 19.00 1.67 -5.41
CA ASN A 57 17.54 1.65 -5.44
C ASN A 57 16.96 2.37 -4.22
N TYR A 58 15.89 3.10 -4.45
CA TYR A 58 15.15 3.86 -3.46
C TYR A 58 13.70 3.42 -3.46
N GLU A 59 13.12 3.34 -2.27
CA GLU A 59 11.69 3.07 -2.08
C GLU A 59 11.08 4.22 -1.31
N ILE A 60 9.88 4.65 -1.70
CA ILE A 60 9.08 5.60 -0.94
C ILE A 60 7.79 4.92 -0.53
N SER A 61 7.59 4.79 0.77
CA SER A 61 6.34 4.30 1.31
C SER A 61 5.47 5.42 1.87
N TYR A 62 4.30 5.63 1.27
CA TYR A 62 3.29 6.55 1.80
C TYR A 62 2.38 5.83 2.79
N ARG A 63 2.25 6.40 3.98
CA ARG A 63 1.34 5.91 5.01
C ARG A 63 -0.10 6.31 4.64
N GLY A 64 -1.04 5.39 4.82
CA GLY A 64 -2.45 5.77 4.84
C GLY A 64 -2.87 6.43 6.15
N THR A 65 -4.08 6.96 6.24
CA THR A 65 -4.62 7.43 7.51
C THR A 65 -4.98 6.26 8.44
N THR A 66 -5.13 6.52 9.74
CA THR A 66 -5.67 5.58 10.74
C THR A 66 -7.17 5.75 10.95
N ASP A 67 -7.77 6.84 10.48
CA ASP A 67 -9.18 7.21 10.69
C ASP A 67 -10.09 6.87 9.50
N VAL A 68 -9.59 6.08 8.55
CA VAL A 68 -10.10 5.88 7.18
C VAL A 68 -11.52 5.31 7.06
N LEU A 69 -12.16 4.96 8.17
CA LEU A 69 -13.44 4.25 8.16
C LEU A 69 -14.48 4.89 9.08
N GLY A 70 -14.24 6.15 9.48
CA GLY A 70 -15.29 7.02 10.02
C GLY A 70 -16.28 7.45 8.93
N THR A 71 -17.47 7.90 9.35
CA THR A 71 -18.57 8.33 8.46
C THR A 71 -18.18 9.38 7.42
N ASN A 72 -17.10 10.14 7.62
CA ASN A 72 -16.70 11.23 6.74
C ASN A 72 -15.95 10.75 5.47
N PHE A 73 -15.26 9.60 5.51
CA PHE A 73 -14.50 9.08 4.36
C PHE A 73 -15.41 8.68 3.20
N PHE A 74 -16.60 8.14 3.51
CA PHE A 74 -17.59 7.67 2.52
C PHE A 74 -18.69 8.71 2.20
N ASN A 75 -18.70 9.87 2.86
CA ASN A 75 -19.76 10.89 2.71
C ASN A 75 -19.57 11.83 1.49
N GLY A 76 -18.60 11.54 0.60
CA GLY A 76 -18.46 12.22 -0.68
C GLY A 76 -17.52 13.44 -0.69
N ASP A 77 -17.07 13.91 0.47
CA ASP A 77 -16.12 15.03 0.55
C ASP A 77 -14.74 14.62 0.00
N LEU A 78 -14.23 13.48 0.46
CA LEU A 78 -13.00 12.86 -0.03
C LEU A 78 -13.08 12.38 -1.49
N TRP A 79 -14.30 12.02 -1.94
CA TRP A 79 -14.57 11.58 -3.32
C TRP A 79 -14.46 12.73 -4.32
N ASN A 80 -14.83 13.94 -3.92
CA ASN A 80 -14.74 15.16 -4.72
C ASN A 80 -13.43 15.95 -4.46
N GLY A 81 -12.61 15.49 -3.51
CA GLY A 81 -11.66 16.32 -2.76
C GLY A 81 -10.17 16.14 -3.04
N TRP A 82 -9.75 15.32 -4.01
CA TRP A 82 -8.34 15.31 -4.49
C TRP A 82 -8.00 16.60 -5.25
N THR A 83 -8.23 17.75 -4.64
CA THR A 83 -8.08 19.05 -5.26
C THR A 83 -6.67 19.53 -4.97
N ILE A 84 -5.73 19.29 -5.90
CA ILE A 84 -4.34 19.70 -5.70
C ILE A 84 -4.26 21.22 -5.65
N GLY A 85 -3.69 21.77 -4.57
CA GLY A 85 -3.49 23.22 -4.42
C GLY A 85 -4.74 24.04 -4.02
N SER A 86 -5.86 23.41 -3.64
CA SER A 86 -7.09 24.11 -3.22
C SER A 86 -7.10 24.57 -1.75
N GLY A 87 -6.11 24.16 -0.96
CA GLY A 87 -6.02 24.45 0.47
C GLY A 87 -6.92 23.59 1.36
N SER A 88 -7.53 22.51 0.85
CA SER A 88 -8.16 21.47 1.69
C SER A 88 -7.11 20.55 2.34
N ASP A 89 -7.52 19.79 3.35
CA ASP A 89 -6.65 18.84 4.05
C ASP A 89 -6.15 17.74 3.10
N GLU A 90 -7.00 17.28 2.18
CA GLU A 90 -6.65 16.32 1.13
C GLU A 90 -5.66 16.91 0.13
N ALA A 91 -5.82 18.18 -0.22
CA ALA A 91 -4.85 18.92 -1.03
C ALA A 91 -3.48 18.96 -0.34
N ALA A 92 -3.46 19.10 0.98
CA ALA A 92 -2.24 19.14 1.78
C ALA A 92 -1.52 17.79 1.79
N ASP A 93 -2.24 16.67 1.88
CA ASP A 93 -1.67 15.32 1.79
C ASP A 93 -1.05 15.04 0.42
N VAL A 94 -1.74 15.42 -0.66
CA VAL A 94 -1.22 15.29 -2.03
C VAL A 94 0.03 16.13 -2.24
N ASN A 95 -0.02 17.40 -1.84
CA ASN A 95 1.12 18.30 -1.93
C ASN A 95 2.32 17.77 -1.13
N SER A 96 2.07 17.18 0.04
CA SER A 96 3.11 16.57 0.87
C SER A 96 3.71 15.34 0.21
N ALA A 97 2.90 14.48 -0.41
CA ALA A 97 3.37 13.30 -1.14
C ALA A 97 4.26 13.66 -2.34
N ILE A 98 3.82 14.65 -3.13
CA ILE A 98 4.58 15.18 -4.28
C ILE A 98 5.90 15.80 -3.80
N SER A 99 5.86 16.67 -2.78
CA SER A 99 7.05 17.32 -2.24
C SER A 99 8.05 16.30 -1.69
N PHE A 100 7.56 15.27 -1.01
CA PHE A 100 8.41 14.19 -0.49
C PHE A 100 9.09 13.43 -1.63
N TYR A 101 8.34 13.05 -2.67
CA TYR A 101 8.91 12.42 -3.86
C TYR A 101 9.99 13.28 -4.53
N GLN A 102 9.71 14.57 -4.74
CA GLN A 102 10.68 15.50 -5.33
C GLN A 102 11.96 15.61 -4.48
N SER A 103 11.83 15.63 -3.15
CA SER A 103 13.00 15.66 -2.24
C SER A 103 13.85 14.39 -2.32
N VAL A 104 13.21 13.23 -2.44
CA VAL A 104 13.91 11.95 -2.62
C VAL A 104 14.55 11.90 -4.01
N LEU A 105 13.85 12.33 -5.06
CA LEU A 105 14.40 12.42 -6.41
C LEU A 105 15.62 13.34 -6.49
N GLN A 106 15.62 14.46 -5.77
CA GLN A 106 16.80 15.33 -5.65
C GLN A 106 17.99 14.58 -5.03
N THR A 107 17.73 13.77 -4.00
CA THR A 107 18.77 12.93 -3.37
C THR A 107 19.27 11.85 -4.33
N VAL A 108 18.37 11.16 -5.01
CA VAL A 108 18.71 10.11 -6.00
C VAL A 108 19.56 10.68 -7.14
N THR A 109 19.17 11.83 -7.69
CA THR A 109 19.89 12.49 -8.78
C THR A 109 21.25 13.04 -8.34
N ALA A 110 21.36 13.60 -7.13
CA ALA A 110 22.64 14.01 -6.55
C ALA A 110 23.61 12.82 -6.38
N ASN A 111 23.07 11.61 -6.18
CA ASN A 111 23.84 10.36 -6.09
C ASN A 111 24.03 9.67 -7.46
N GLY A 112 23.74 10.34 -8.58
CA GLY A 112 23.95 9.83 -9.93
C GLY A 112 22.86 8.88 -10.45
N GLY A 113 21.75 8.73 -9.72
CA GLY A 113 20.57 7.98 -10.15
C GLY A 113 19.54 8.83 -10.90
N THR A 114 18.38 8.24 -11.16
CA THR A 114 17.23 8.87 -11.83
C THR A 114 15.91 8.43 -11.18
N SER A 115 14.77 8.95 -11.65
CA SER A 115 13.45 8.47 -11.20
C SER A 115 13.24 6.96 -11.44
N ALA A 116 13.94 6.35 -12.40
CA ALA A 116 13.89 4.90 -12.61
C ALA A 116 14.48 4.08 -11.45
N ASN A 117 15.23 4.72 -10.56
CA ASN A 117 15.75 4.10 -9.34
C ASN A 117 14.79 4.21 -8.15
N ILE A 118 13.64 4.87 -8.32
CA ILE A 118 12.63 5.03 -7.27
C ILE A 118 11.48 4.08 -7.56
N THR A 119 11.05 3.36 -6.52
CA THR A 119 9.78 2.64 -6.49
C THR A 119 8.92 3.23 -5.37
N LEU A 120 7.61 3.23 -5.57
CA LEU A 120 6.62 3.76 -4.64
C LEU A 120 5.76 2.62 -4.08
N THR A 121 5.36 2.71 -2.82
CA THR A 121 4.44 1.73 -2.22
C THR A 121 3.55 2.36 -1.17
N GLY A 122 2.37 1.81 -0.95
CA GLY A 122 1.45 2.36 0.03
C GLY A 122 0.15 1.57 0.12
N HIS A 123 -0.56 1.81 1.21
CA HIS A 123 -1.85 1.16 1.48
C HIS A 123 -2.97 2.15 1.77
N SER A 124 -4.20 1.82 1.39
CA SER A 124 -5.38 2.68 1.57
C SER A 124 -5.17 4.06 0.91
N LEU A 125 -5.29 5.15 1.67
CA LEU A 125 -4.93 6.50 1.21
C LEU A 125 -3.48 6.56 0.70
N GLY A 126 -2.53 5.93 1.41
CA GLY A 126 -1.14 5.85 0.98
C GLY A 126 -0.98 5.15 -0.37
N GLY A 127 -1.79 4.12 -0.63
CA GLY A 127 -1.85 3.47 -1.94
C GLY A 127 -2.41 4.39 -3.04
N GLY A 128 -3.38 5.24 -2.69
CA GLY A 128 -3.88 6.28 -3.59
C GLY A 128 -2.80 7.32 -3.92
N LEU A 129 -2.03 7.77 -2.92
CA LEU A 129 -0.91 8.69 -3.10
C LEU A 129 0.21 8.07 -3.95
N THR A 130 0.52 6.79 -3.73
CA THR A 130 1.42 5.99 -4.57
C THR A 130 0.95 5.99 -6.03
N GLY A 131 -0.33 5.72 -6.26
CA GLY A 131 -0.91 5.75 -7.60
C GLY A 131 -0.83 7.13 -8.24
N LEU A 132 -1.22 8.18 -7.52
CA LEU A 132 -1.20 9.55 -8.01
C LEU A 132 0.22 10.00 -8.41
N VAL A 133 1.18 9.87 -7.50
CA VAL A 133 2.56 10.28 -7.74
C VAL A 133 3.20 9.41 -8.83
N GLY A 134 2.97 8.09 -8.78
CA GLY A 134 3.47 7.16 -9.80
C GLY A 134 2.95 7.49 -11.20
N THR A 135 1.67 7.87 -11.31
CA THR A 135 1.02 8.25 -12.57
C THR A 135 1.55 9.57 -13.14
N ILE A 136 1.69 10.59 -12.30
CA ILE A 136 2.16 11.93 -12.70
C ILE A 136 3.63 11.88 -13.16
N TYR A 137 4.47 11.12 -12.45
CA TYR A 137 5.92 11.09 -12.71
C TYR A 137 6.38 9.87 -13.52
N GLY A 138 5.48 8.96 -13.90
CA GLY A 138 5.79 7.72 -14.63
C GLY A 138 6.74 6.80 -13.86
N VAL A 139 6.52 6.65 -12.55
CA VAL A 139 7.37 5.90 -11.61
C VAL A 139 6.74 4.56 -11.27
N LYS A 140 7.58 3.54 -11.03
CA LYS A 140 7.12 2.21 -10.64
C LYS A 140 6.41 2.27 -9.28
N GLY A 141 5.30 1.56 -9.12
CA GLY A 141 4.57 1.57 -7.86
C GLY A 141 3.73 0.32 -7.56
N TYR A 142 3.65 -0.02 -6.28
CA TYR A 142 2.85 -1.12 -5.74
C TYR A 142 1.78 -0.58 -4.78
N LEU A 143 0.52 -0.77 -5.15
CA LEU A 143 -0.64 -0.21 -4.46
C LEU A 143 -1.38 -1.33 -3.74
N PHE A 144 -1.63 -1.18 -2.43
CA PHE A 144 -2.34 -2.18 -1.62
C PHE A 144 -3.64 -1.63 -1.06
N ASP A 145 -4.75 -2.32 -1.28
CA ASP A 145 -6.10 -1.89 -0.88
C ASP A 145 -6.32 -0.39 -1.16
N ASN A 146 -5.92 0.07 -2.33
CA ASN A 146 -5.71 1.51 -2.54
C ASN A 146 -7.02 2.28 -2.66
N MET A 147 -6.96 3.55 -2.29
CA MET A 147 -7.96 4.54 -2.69
C MET A 147 -7.82 4.83 -4.20
N PRO A 148 -8.91 5.04 -4.96
CA PRO A 148 -8.83 5.47 -6.35
C PRO A 148 -8.13 6.83 -6.47
N PHE A 149 -7.30 6.98 -7.51
CA PHE A 149 -6.41 8.13 -7.70
C PHE A 149 -6.45 8.72 -9.13
N GLU A 150 -7.01 8.01 -10.10
CA GLU A 150 -6.86 8.34 -11.53
C GLU A 150 -7.50 9.68 -11.89
N LEU A 151 -8.69 9.97 -11.32
CA LEU A 151 -9.36 11.27 -11.52
C LEU A 151 -8.50 12.43 -10.99
N ALA A 152 -7.85 12.24 -9.85
CA ALA A 152 -6.97 13.23 -9.26
C ALA A 152 -5.74 13.49 -10.13
N ALA A 153 -5.11 12.42 -10.62
CA ALA A 153 -3.98 12.53 -11.55
C ALA A 153 -4.41 13.19 -12.88
N ALA A 154 -5.60 12.88 -13.38
CA ALA A 154 -6.14 13.48 -14.61
C ALA A 154 -6.40 14.98 -14.45
N ASN A 155 -6.98 15.40 -13.33
CA ASN A 155 -7.17 16.82 -13.00
C ASN A 155 -5.83 17.53 -12.84
N ALA A 156 -4.87 16.93 -12.15
CA ALA A 156 -3.51 17.48 -11.99
C ALA A 156 -2.83 17.77 -13.33
N TYR A 157 -2.94 16.84 -14.28
CA TYR A 157 -2.41 17.02 -15.63
C TYR A 157 -3.18 18.10 -16.40
N THR A 158 -4.52 18.05 -16.38
CA THR A 158 -5.39 18.98 -17.13
C THR A 158 -5.20 20.43 -16.66
N ASP A 159 -5.10 20.64 -15.35
CA ASP A 159 -4.91 21.97 -14.76
C ASP A 159 -3.46 22.46 -14.92
N SER A 160 -2.52 21.58 -15.28
CA SER A 160 -1.12 21.95 -15.53
C SER A 160 -0.80 22.29 -16.99
N ILE A 161 -1.73 22.05 -17.93
CA ILE A 161 -1.54 22.37 -19.36
C ILE A 161 -2.24 23.70 -19.73
N PRO A 162 -1.67 24.51 -20.64
CA PRO A 162 -2.30 25.76 -21.09
C PRO A 162 -3.72 25.55 -21.61
N GLY A 163 -4.69 26.23 -21.02
CA GLY A 163 -6.12 26.06 -21.28
C GLY A 163 -6.98 26.91 -20.35
N SER A 164 -8.30 26.69 -20.35
CA SER A 164 -9.25 27.49 -19.53
C SER A 164 -9.15 27.22 -18.02
N ALA A 165 -8.66 26.05 -17.62
CA ALA A 165 -8.44 25.66 -16.22
C ALA A 165 -6.96 25.73 -15.81
N TYR A 166 -6.10 26.31 -16.65
CA TYR A 166 -4.66 26.33 -16.42
C TYR A 166 -4.29 27.05 -15.13
N ASN A 167 -3.60 26.33 -14.26
CA ASN A 167 -3.02 26.82 -13.03
C ASN A 167 -1.48 26.81 -13.15
N PRO A 168 -0.84 27.96 -13.39
CA PRO A 168 0.61 28.04 -13.55
C PRO A 168 1.38 27.67 -12.28
N ASP A 169 0.81 27.91 -11.10
CA ASP A 169 1.45 27.56 -9.83
C ASP A 169 1.46 26.05 -9.62
N LEU A 170 0.37 25.36 -9.98
CA LEU A 170 0.28 23.91 -9.98
C LEU A 170 1.26 23.28 -10.99
N ALA A 171 1.30 23.82 -12.21
CA ALA A 171 2.23 23.36 -13.24
C ALA A 171 3.68 23.51 -12.78
N ALA A 172 4.04 24.67 -12.20
CA ALA A 172 5.36 24.92 -11.64
C ALA A 172 5.65 24.02 -10.43
N PHE A 173 4.66 23.73 -9.59
CA PHE A 173 4.81 22.85 -8.45
C PHE A 173 5.10 21.40 -8.86
N ILE A 174 4.36 20.85 -9.82
CA ILE A 174 4.51 19.44 -10.24
C ILE A 174 5.69 19.27 -11.21
N TYR A 175 5.78 20.11 -12.24
CA TYR A 175 6.69 19.92 -13.37
C TYR A 175 7.90 20.88 -13.34
N GLY A 176 7.91 21.86 -12.43
CA GLY A 176 8.92 22.91 -12.42
C GLY A 176 8.86 23.73 -13.71
N GLY A 177 10.00 23.83 -14.40
CA GLY A 177 10.09 24.43 -15.73
C GLY A 177 9.87 23.45 -16.89
N SER A 178 9.57 22.18 -16.61
CA SER A 178 9.42 21.14 -17.63
C SER A 178 8.03 21.17 -18.25
N THR A 179 7.92 20.68 -19.49
CA THR A 179 6.62 20.48 -20.13
C THR A 179 5.87 19.34 -19.42
N PRO A 180 4.60 19.54 -19.01
CA PRO A 180 3.78 18.46 -18.46
C PRO A 180 3.72 17.26 -19.40
N THR A 181 3.99 16.08 -18.87
CA THR A 181 3.87 14.80 -19.59
C THR A 181 2.52 14.17 -19.32
N PRO A 182 1.89 13.50 -20.30
CA PRO A 182 0.69 12.73 -20.05
C PRO A 182 0.91 11.68 -18.95
N ASN A 183 -0.13 11.45 -18.16
CA ASN A 183 -0.19 10.43 -17.12
C ASN A 183 0.21 9.04 -17.65
N ASP A 184 1.02 8.31 -16.88
CA ASP A 184 1.51 6.97 -17.23
C ASP A 184 1.34 5.99 -16.05
N GLU A 185 0.37 5.10 -16.19
CA GLU A 185 0.05 4.04 -15.20
C GLU A 185 0.73 2.70 -15.52
N SER A 186 1.49 2.60 -16.61
CA SER A 186 2.01 1.32 -17.13
C SER A 186 2.98 0.59 -16.21
N LYS A 187 3.50 1.30 -15.19
CA LYS A 187 4.45 0.78 -14.20
C LYS A 187 3.82 0.58 -12.82
N LEU A 188 2.51 0.72 -12.71
CA LEU A 188 1.77 0.51 -11.48
C LEU A 188 1.21 -0.91 -11.42
N SER A 189 1.14 -1.44 -10.21
CA SER A 189 0.49 -2.72 -9.93
C SER A 189 -0.34 -2.57 -8.66
N ALA A 190 -1.64 -2.86 -8.78
CA ALA A 190 -2.57 -2.76 -7.68
C ALA A 190 -2.98 -4.15 -7.18
N TYR A 191 -3.07 -4.29 -5.86
CA TYR A 191 -3.49 -5.49 -5.16
C TYR A 191 -4.55 -5.09 -4.15
N ALA A 192 -5.61 -5.89 -4.03
CA ALA A 192 -6.59 -5.67 -2.99
C ALA A 192 -7.14 -6.96 -2.41
N THR A 193 -7.30 -6.99 -1.09
CA THR A 193 -7.99 -8.05 -0.38
C THR A 193 -9.43 -8.12 -0.84
N ILE A 194 -9.89 -9.30 -1.26
CA ILE A 194 -11.27 -9.45 -1.74
C ILE A 194 -12.24 -9.11 -0.60
N GLY A 195 -13.19 -8.20 -0.86
CA GLY A 195 -14.22 -7.79 0.10
C GLY A 195 -13.83 -6.65 1.04
N GLU A 196 -12.63 -6.07 0.89
CA GLU A 196 -12.19 -4.94 1.71
C GLU A 196 -12.97 -3.64 1.44
N ALA A 197 -12.93 -2.73 2.42
CA ALA A 197 -13.76 -1.55 2.54
C ALA A 197 -13.74 -0.56 1.35
N LEU A 198 -12.63 -0.46 0.60
CA LEU A 198 -12.45 0.44 -0.53
C LEU A 198 -12.82 -0.20 -1.88
N THR A 199 -13.23 -1.48 -1.91
CA THR A 199 -13.68 -2.15 -3.14
C THR A 199 -14.83 -1.40 -3.83
N PRO A 200 -15.90 -0.97 -3.12
CA PRO A 200 -16.96 -0.17 -3.74
C PRO A 200 -16.42 1.16 -4.25
N LEU A 201 -15.52 1.79 -3.49
CA LEU A 201 -14.94 3.08 -3.84
C LEU A 201 -14.06 3.02 -5.08
N ARG A 202 -13.29 1.95 -5.31
CA ARG A 202 -12.54 1.78 -6.58
C ARG A 202 -13.48 1.54 -7.76
N THR A 203 -14.60 0.87 -7.53
CA THR A 203 -15.60 0.57 -8.57
C THR A 203 -16.38 1.81 -8.99
N THR A 204 -16.97 2.54 -8.03
CA THR A 204 -17.61 3.84 -8.29
C THR A 204 -16.58 4.91 -8.65
N GLY A 205 -15.36 4.66 -8.17
CA GLY A 205 -14.05 5.22 -8.49
C GLY A 205 -13.78 5.59 -9.93
N GLY A 206 -14.32 4.76 -10.82
CA GLY A 206 -13.84 4.71 -12.18
C GLY A 206 -12.36 4.30 -12.25
N GLN A 207 -11.80 3.64 -11.22
CA GLN A 207 -10.42 3.14 -11.32
C GLN A 207 -10.37 2.09 -12.43
N THR A 208 -9.49 2.32 -13.40
CA THR A 208 -9.28 1.49 -14.58
C THR A 208 -8.02 0.64 -14.48
N LEU A 209 -7.03 1.03 -13.65
CA LEU A 209 -5.85 0.25 -13.33
C LEU A 209 -6.29 -1.13 -12.77
N PRO A 210 -5.91 -2.23 -13.43
CA PRO A 210 -6.28 -3.57 -13.01
C PRO A 210 -5.83 -3.87 -11.58
N VAL A 211 -6.73 -4.43 -10.79
CA VAL A 211 -6.47 -4.82 -9.40
C VAL A 211 -6.40 -6.33 -9.28
N THR A 212 -5.28 -6.84 -8.77
CA THR A 212 -5.10 -8.24 -8.43
C THR A 212 -5.81 -8.54 -7.12
N GLY A 213 -6.82 -9.42 -7.17
CA GLY A 213 -7.55 -9.85 -5.98
C GLY A 213 -6.72 -10.79 -5.10
N LEU A 214 -6.58 -10.43 -3.82
CA LEU A 214 -5.98 -11.25 -2.78
C LEU A 214 -7.12 -11.89 -1.99
N ASP A 215 -7.52 -13.11 -2.36
CA ASP A 215 -8.66 -13.79 -1.74
C ASP A 215 -8.29 -14.25 -0.34
N SER A 216 -8.95 -13.70 0.69
CA SER A 216 -8.67 -14.04 2.07
C SER A 216 -9.24 -15.41 2.52
N GLY A 217 -10.18 -15.97 1.75
CA GLY A 217 -11.02 -17.10 2.19
C GLY A 217 -11.75 -16.85 3.51
N ALA A 218 -11.84 -15.60 3.97
CA ALA A 218 -12.39 -15.19 5.26
C ALA A 218 -13.44 -14.07 5.12
N THR A 219 -14.03 -13.93 3.93
CA THR A 219 -15.00 -12.87 3.62
C THR A 219 -16.33 -13.04 4.36
N ASP A 220 -16.63 -14.24 4.85
CA ASP A 220 -17.83 -14.52 5.64
C ASP A 220 -17.58 -14.35 7.16
N GLU A 221 -16.31 -14.31 7.58
CA GLU A 221 -15.90 -14.24 8.98
C GLU A 221 -15.37 -12.86 9.40
N LEU A 222 -14.78 -12.12 8.45
CA LEU A 222 -14.21 -10.80 8.68
C LEU A 222 -15.07 -9.74 7.98
N ASN A 223 -15.32 -8.62 8.67
CA ASN A 223 -15.95 -7.48 8.02
C ASN A 223 -14.96 -6.75 7.09
N SER A 224 -15.49 -5.89 6.22
CA SER A 224 -14.69 -5.16 5.21
C SER A 224 -13.56 -4.32 5.79
N VAL A 225 -13.73 -3.82 7.03
CA VAL A 225 -12.70 -3.08 7.77
C VAL A 225 -11.54 -3.98 8.20
N GLN A 226 -11.86 -5.18 8.68
CA GLN A 226 -10.85 -6.17 9.08
C GLN A 226 -10.10 -6.74 7.86
N LEU A 227 -10.78 -6.83 6.71
CA LEU A 227 -10.18 -7.21 5.44
C LEU A 227 -9.24 -6.11 4.88
N HIS A 228 -9.47 -4.85 5.26
CA HIS A 228 -8.67 -3.67 4.88
C HIS A 228 -7.42 -3.48 5.77
N SER A 229 -6.62 -4.53 5.91
CA SER A 229 -5.46 -4.55 6.80
C SER A 229 -4.17 -4.79 6.02
N MET A 230 -3.21 -3.86 6.14
CA MET A 230 -1.93 -4.02 5.47
C MET A 230 -1.15 -5.26 5.94
N ALA A 231 -1.30 -5.65 7.21
CA ALA A 231 -0.70 -6.88 7.72
C ALA A 231 -1.31 -8.12 7.04
N LEU A 232 -2.64 -8.13 6.84
CA LEU A 232 -3.31 -9.19 6.09
C LEU A 232 -2.83 -9.19 4.64
N ALA A 233 -2.84 -8.04 3.95
CA ALA A 233 -2.37 -7.92 2.56
C ALA A 233 -0.93 -8.46 2.38
N ALA A 234 0.00 -8.12 3.28
CA ALA A 234 1.37 -8.64 3.23
C ALA A 234 1.43 -10.17 3.41
N MET A 235 0.60 -10.74 4.30
CA MET A 235 0.50 -12.19 4.46
C MET A 235 -0.10 -12.88 3.22
N LEU A 236 -1.07 -12.25 2.56
CA LEU A 236 -1.69 -12.75 1.34
C LEU A 236 -0.72 -12.78 0.16
N VAL A 237 0.05 -11.71 -0.01
CA VAL A 237 1.11 -11.65 -1.02
C VAL A 237 2.16 -12.73 -0.76
N TYR A 238 2.60 -12.88 0.49
CA TYR A 238 3.50 -13.98 0.86
C TYR A 238 2.93 -15.36 0.53
N ALA A 239 1.66 -15.59 0.85
CA ALA A 239 0.99 -16.87 0.56
C ALA A 239 0.95 -17.15 -0.95
N SER A 240 0.56 -16.15 -1.74
CA SER A 240 0.53 -16.21 -3.21
C SER A 240 1.90 -16.56 -3.79
N ASP A 241 2.95 -15.85 -3.38
CA ASP A 241 4.32 -16.06 -3.87
C ASP A 241 4.87 -17.45 -3.59
N ASN A 242 4.37 -18.10 -2.53
CA ASN A 242 4.82 -19.42 -2.11
C ASN A 242 3.84 -20.55 -2.51
N GLY A 243 2.81 -20.24 -3.31
CA GLY A 243 1.80 -21.21 -3.74
C GLY A 243 1.00 -21.82 -2.58
N ILE A 244 0.84 -21.07 -1.48
CA ILE A 244 0.12 -21.53 -0.31
C ILE A 244 -1.38 -21.24 -0.52
N THR A 245 -2.17 -22.28 -0.72
CA THR A 245 -3.62 -22.17 -0.98
C THR A 245 -4.49 -22.51 0.24
N ASP A 246 -3.96 -23.25 1.22
CA ASP A 246 -4.73 -23.79 2.36
C ASP A 246 -4.69 -22.89 3.61
N TRP A 247 -4.42 -21.61 3.43
CA TRP A 247 -4.09 -20.72 4.55
C TRP A 247 -5.36 -20.25 5.30
N SER A 248 -6.52 -20.21 4.64
CA SER A 248 -7.85 -19.97 5.26
C SER A 248 -8.18 -21.01 6.33
N ALA A 249 -7.73 -22.26 6.16
CA ALA A 249 -7.91 -23.34 7.13
C ALA A 249 -7.06 -23.17 8.41
N ARG A 250 -6.09 -22.24 8.44
CA ARG A 250 -5.09 -22.11 9.53
C ARG A 250 -5.24 -20.87 10.40
N LEU A 251 -6.02 -19.86 9.99
CA LEU A 251 -6.10 -18.56 10.69
C LEU A 251 -7.21 -18.47 11.75
N ILE A 252 -8.18 -19.36 11.79
CA ILE A 252 -9.34 -19.17 12.66
C ILE A 252 -9.11 -19.81 14.05
N SER A 253 -8.54 -19.00 14.94
CA SER A 253 -8.74 -19.09 16.40
C SER A 253 -8.49 -17.74 17.06
N CYS A 254 -9.35 -16.76 16.80
CA CYS A 254 -9.35 -15.50 17.56
C CYS A 254 -10.19 -15.67 18.82
N ARG A 255 -9.57 -15.65 20.03
CA ARG A 255 -10.32 -15.47 21.29
C ARG A 255 -10.42 -13.99 21.58
N SER A 256 -11.64 -13.53 21.80
CA SER A 256 -12.01 -12.17 22.19
C SER A 256 -11.32 -11.72 23.48
N SER A 257 -10.20 -11.00 23.40
CA SER A 257 -9.68 -10.16 24.50
C SER A 257 -8.60 -9.19 23.99
N GLY A 258 -9.01 -8.11 23.34
CA GLY A 258 -8.31 -6.81 23.35
C GLY A 258 -6.89 -6.67 22.76
N MET A 259 -6.24 -7.74 22.29
CA MET A 259 -4.90 -7.67 21.69
C MET A 259 -4.83 -8.67 20.53
N MET A 260 -4.68 -8.15 19.31
CA MET A 260 -4.62 -8.95 18.09
C MET A 260 -3.26 -9.67 18.04
N THR A 261 -3.23 -10.94 18.44
CA THR A 261 -2.05 -11.81 18.31
C THR A 261 -2.35 -12.90 17.30
N TRP A 262 -1.70 -12.83 16.14
CA TRP A 262 -1.79 -13.86 15.11
C TRP A 262 -0.94 -15.06 15.51
N ARG A 263 -1.53 -16.25 15.63
CA ARG A 263 -0.80 -17.52 15.79
C ARG A 263 -1.10 -18.45 14.64
N LEU A 264 -0.08 -18.83 13.88
CA LEU A 264 -0.16 -19.95 12.95
C LEU A 264 -0.39 -21.24 13.73
N ARG A 265 -1.49 -21.97 13.46
CA ARG A 265 -1.62 -23.34 13.97
C ARG A 265 -0.58 -24.23 13.28
N PRO A 266 0.17 -25.07 14.02
CA PRO A 266 1.02 -26.06 13.40
C PRO A 266 0.19 -26.99 12.52
N ALA A 267 0.74 -27.37 11.37
CA ALA A 267 0.12 -28.33 10.46
C ALA A 267 -0.22 -29.61 11.24
N LEU A 268 -1.48 -30.05 11.16
CA LEU A 268 -1.83 -31.39 11.61
C LEU A 268 -1.04 -32.37 10.72
N GLU A 269 -0.13 -33.15 11.33
CA GLU A 269 0.56 -34.23 10.64
C GLU A 269 -0.45 -35.14 9.93
N PRO A 270 -0.16 -35.62 8.71
CA PRO A 270 -0.98 -36.62 8.06
C PRO A 270 -1.03 -37.85 8.97
N THR A 271 -2.22 -38.25 9.38
CA THR A 271 -2.47 -39.46 10.15
C THR A 271 -1.79 -40.64 9.46
N ARG A 272 -0.71 -41.16 10.07
CA ARG A 272 -0.11 -42.45 9.68
C ARG A 272 -1.20 -43.50 9.74
N ARG A 273 -1.72 -43.94 8.59
CA ARG A 273 -2.44 -45.21 8.45
C ARG A 273 -1.54 -46.29 9.03
N LYS A 274 -1.97 -46.91 10.13
CA LYS A 274 -1.35 -48.12 10.67
C LYS A 274 -1.45 -49.22 9.61
N LEU A 275 -0.34 -49.49 8.92
CA LEU A 275 -0.13 -50.72 8.18
C LEU A 275 -0.10 -51.90 9.17
N GLY A 276 -0.75 -52.98 8.76
CA GLY A 276 -1.26 -54.03 9.64
C GLY A 276 -0.21 -54.86 10.38
N GLN A 277 -0.59 -55.29 11.59
CA GLN A 277 0.00 -56.44 12.25
C GLN A 277 -0.78 -57.69 11.88
N LEU A 278 -0.20 -58.51 10.99
CA LEU A 278 -0.55 -59.92 10.85
C LEU A 278 -0.11 -60.66 12.11
N GLN A 279 -1.04 -61.28 12.83
CA GLN A 279 -0.74 -62.22 13.91
C GLN A 279 -0.53 -63.65 13.35
N PRO A 280 0.46 -64.42 13.81
CA PRO A 280 0.55 -65.84 13.50
C PRO A 280 -0.35 -66.65 14.44
N ARG A 281 -1.21 -67.48 13.86
CA ARG A 281 -1.97 -68.52 14.57
C ARG A 281 -1.02 -69.64 15.00
N TYR A 282 -0.95 -69.93 16.29
CA TYR A 282 -0.49 -71.22 16.79
C TYR A 282 -1.69 -72.13 17.07
N ARG A 283 -1.70 -73.31 16.40
CA ARG A 283 -2.59 -74.44 16.70
C ARG A 283 -2.07 -75.19 17.94
N LYS A 284 -3.00 -75.69 18.74
CA LYS A 284 -2.87 -77.00 19.39
C LYS A 284 -3.80 -77.96 18.65
#